data_AF-Q8MZI6-F1
#
_entry.id   AF-Q8MZI6-F1
#
_cell.length_a   1.000
_cell.length_b   1.000
_cell.length_c   1.000
_cell.angle_alpha   90.00
_cell.angle_beta   90.00
_cell.angle_gamma   90.00
#
_symmetry.space_group_name_H-M   'P 1'
#
loop_
_entity.id
_entity.type
_entity.pdbx_description
1 polymer ?
#
loop_
_entity_poly.entity_id
_entity_poly.type
_entity_poly.pdbx_seq_one_letter_code
_entity_poly.pdbx_strand_id
1 'polypeptide(L)'
;MVIMQTAEFKTRKEAAWAITNATSSGTHEQIHYLVQVGCVPPMCDFLTVVDSDIVQVALNALENILKAGEKFQTRPNPYAITIEECGGLDKIEYLQAHENRDIYHKSFYIIEQYFGNEEEDSRVAPVAGTQQFEFDPDNMPSTGFNF
;
A
#
# COMPACT_ATOMS: atom_id res chain seq x y z
N MET A 1 4.45 -16.73 -12.20
CA MET A 1 3.86 -16.35 -10.90
C MET A 1 3.27 -17.52 -10.12
N VAL A 2 2.68 -18.53 -10.80
CA VAL A 2 2.19 -19.80 -10.24
C VAL A 2 3.09 -20.42 -9.15
N ILE A 3 4.42 -20.44 -9.33
CA ILE A 3 5.36 -21.03 -8.36
C ILE A 3 5.25 -20.37 -6.97
N MET A 4 5.06 -19.05 -6.89
CA MET A 4 4.94 -18.34 -5.60
C MET A 4 3.64 -18.65 -4.86
N GLN A 5 2.63 -19.18 -5.55
CA GLN A 5 1.32 -19.50 -5.01
C GLN A 5 1.14 -20.99 -4.74
N THR A 6 1.67 -21.86 -5.61
CA THR A 6 1.33 -23.30 -5.60
C THR A 6 2.49 -24.22 -5.25
N ALA A 7 3.73 -23.73 -5.21
CA ALA A 7 4.89 -24.59 -4.91
C ALA A 7 5.06 -24.82 -3.40
N GLU A 8 5.87 -25.82 -3.05
CA GLU A 8 6.26 -26.05 -1.66
C GLU A 8 6.98 -24.82 -1.08
N PHE A 9 6.86 -24.63 0.23
CA PHE A 9 7.32 -23.41 0.91
C PHE A 9 8.79 -23.08 0.65
N LYS A 10 9.66 -24.09 0.56
CA LYS A 10 11.08 -23.90 0.24
C LYS A 10 11.29 -23.29 -1.15
N THR A 11 10.59 -23.79 -2.17
CA THR A 11 10.65 -23.25 -3.53
C THR A 11 10.07 -21.84 -3.62
N ARG A 12 9.02 -21.57 -2.84
CA ARG A 12 8.41 -20.24 -2.71
C ARG A 12 9.41 -19.22 -2.14
N LYS A 13 10.22 -19.59 -1.14
CA LYS A 13 11.29 -18.73 -0.60
C LYS A 13 12.31 -18.34 -1.67
N GLU A 14 12.85 -19.31 -2.42
CA GLU A 14 13.83 -19.04 -3.48
C GLU A 14 13.26 -18.10 -4.56
N ALA A 15 11.97 -18.26 -4.87
CA ALA A 15 11.27 -17.35 -5.78
C ALA A 15 11.18 -15.92 -5.19
N ALA A 16 10.87 -15.78 -3.89
CA ALA A 16 10.85 -14.48 -3.22
C ALA A 16 12.22 -13.78 -3.24
N TRP A 17 13.29 -14.54 -2.99
CA TRP A 17 14.66 -14.06 -3.10
C TRP A 17 15.00 -13.59 -4.52
N ALA A 18 14.61 -14.37 -5.54
CA ALA A 18 14.82 -14.00 -6.94
C ALA A 18 14.10 -12.69 -7.31
N ILE A 19 12.85 -12.50 -6.86
CA ILE A 19 12.09 -11.25 -7.08
C ILE A 19 12.73 -10.08 -6.35
N THR A 20 13.20 -10.28 -5.12
CA THR A 20 13.87 -9.22 -4.34
C THR A 20 15.17 -8.77 -5.02
N ASN A 21 15.96 -9.71 -5.53
CA ASN A 21 17.18 -9.40 -6.28
C ASN A 21 16.87 -8.68 -7.60
N ALA A 22 15.83 -9.13 -8.31
CA ALA A 22 15.39 -8.50 -9.56
C ALA A 22 14.88 -7.07 -9.34
N THR A 23 14.17 -6.81 -8.25
CA THR A 23 13.66 -5.46 -7.93
C THR A 23 14.75 -4.53 -7.38
N SER A 24 15.79 -5.07 -6.74
CA SER A 24 16.90 -4.28 -6.21
C SER A 24 17.83 -3.73 -7.29
N SER A 25 17.96 -4.45 -8.42
CA SER A 25 18.91 -4.12 -9.50
C SER A 25 18.25 -3.86 -10.85
N GLY A 26 16.94 -4.10 -10.95
CA GLY A 26 16.19 -4.00 -12.19
C GLY A 26 15.90 -2.56 -12.61
N THR A 27 15.68 -2.37 -13.92
CA THR A 27 15.18 -1.10 -14.45
C THR A 27 13.70 -0.91 -14.06
N HIS A 28 13.21 0.32 -14.21
CA HIS A 28 11.80 0.62 -13.91
C HIS A 28 10.85 -0.23 -14.76
N GLU A 29 11.19 -0.46 -16.03
CA GLU A 29 10.41 -1.29 -16.96
C GLU A 29 10.40 -2.76 -16.55
N GLN A 30 11.52 -3.28 -16.05
CA GLN A 30 11.60 -4.65 -15.55
C GLN A 30 10.76 -4.82 -14.28
N ILE A 31 10.82 -3.86 -13.36
CA ILE A 31 9.99 -3.87 -12.15
C ILE A 31 8.51 -3.76 -12.54
N HIS A 32 8.16 -2.88 -13.47
CA HIS A 32 6.80 -2.77 -14.00
C HIS A 32 6.29 -4.09 -14.55
N TYR A 33 7.09 -4.77 -15.37
CA TYR A 33 6.75 -6.08 -15.89
C TYR A 33 6.53 -7.11 -14.77
N LEU A 34 7.37 -7.11 -13.73
CA LEU A 34 7.18 -8.00 -12.57
C LEU A 34 5.84 -7.76 -11.87
N VAL A 35 5.46 -6.49 -11.69
CA VAL A 35 4.15 -6.14 -11.12
C VAL A 35 3.01 -6.61 -12.03
N GLN A 36 3.11 -6.38 -13.34
CA GLN A 36 2.10 -6.80 -14.32
C GLN A 36 1.89 -8.32 -14.37
N VAL A 37 2.95 -9.11 -14.19
CA VAL A 37 2.80 -10.58 -14.12
C VAL A 37 2.30 -11.07 -12.76
N GLY A 38 2.01 -10.15 -11.83
CA GLY A 38 1.37 -10.39 -10.55
C GLY A 38 2.31 -10.49 -9.35
N CYS A 39 3.54 -9.94 -9.38
CA CYS A 39 4.52 -10.18 -8.30
C CYS A 39 4.05 -9.77 -6.89
N VAL A 40 3.14 -8.80 -6.79
CA VAL A 40 2.78 -8.12 -5.53
C VAL A 40 2.02 -9.01 -4.54
N PRO A 41 0.86 -9.64 -4.86
CA PRO A 41 0.07 -10.31 -3.84
C PRO A 41 0.83 -11.46 -3.13
N PRO A 42 1.59 -12.32 -3.84
CA PRO A 42 2.40 -13.34 -3.17
C PRO A 42 3.55 -12.77 -2.34
N MET A 43 4.08 -11.59 -2.66
CA MET A 43 5.04 -10.91 -1.78
C MET A 43 4.35 -10.40 -0.52
N CYS A 44 3.13 -9.86 -0.63
CA CYS A 44 2.33 -9.48 0.54
C CYS A 44 1.97 -10.69 1.42
N ASP A 45 1.75 -11.88 0.86
CA ASP A 45 1.48 -13.09 1.65
C ASP A 45 2.67 -13.50 2.52
N PHE A 46 3.91 -13.26 2.07
CA PHE A 46 5.11 -13.52 2.86
C PHE A 46 5.25 -12.63 4.10
N LEU A 47 4.52 -11.51 4.19
CA LEU A 47 4.55 -10.64 5.37
C LEU A 47 3.95 -11.30 6.61
N THR A 48 3.16 -12.36 6.43
CA THR A 48 2.43 -13.04 7.52
C THR A 48 3.11 -14.34 7.99
N VAL A 49 4.26 -14.68 7.42
CA VAL A 49 4.98 -15.91 7.76
C VAL A 49 5.81 -15.72 9.03
N VAL A 50 6.05 -16.81 9.76
CA VAL A 50 6.81 -16.81 11.02
C VAL A 50 8.31 -16.52 10.80
N ASP A 51 8.81 -16.80 9.60
CA ASP A 51 10.22 -16.63 9.27
C ASP A 51 10.55 -15.15 9.03
N SER A 52 11.20 -14.52 10.01
CA SER A 52 11.57 -13.10 9.98
C SER A 52 12.46 -12.75 8.78
N ASP A 53 13.36 -13.63 8.33
CA ASP A 53 14.23 -13.34 7.18
C ASP A 53 13.39 -13.20 5.91
N ILE A 54 12.37 -14.03 5.77
CA ILE A 54 11.44 -13.97 4.64
C ILE A 54 10.53 -12.74 4.70
N VAL A 55 10.09 -12.35 5.90
CA VAL A 55 9.36 -11.10 6.09
C VAL A 55 10.21 -9.90 5.67
N GLN A 56 11.49 -9.85 6.07
CA GLN A 56 12.41 -8.79 5.67
C GLN A 56 12.64 -8.76 4.16
N VAL A 57 12.83 -9.92 3.52
CA VAL A 57 12.95 -10.07 2.06
C VAL A 57 11.70 -9.51 1.36
N ALA A 58 10.52 -9.85 1.87
CA ALA A 58 9.25 -9.35 1.33
C ALA A 58 9.11 -7.83 1.45
N LEU A 59 9.39 -7.26 2.63
CA LEU A 59 9.37 -5.81 2.85
C LEU A 59 10.34 -5.07 1.93
N ASN A 60 11.56 -5.59 1.74
CA ASN A 60 12.55 -5.00 0.84
C ASN A 60 12.08 -4.99 -0.62
N ALA A 61 11.48 -6.08 -1.09
CA ALA A 61 10.95 -6.11 -2.45
C ALA A 61 9.78 -5.15 -2.65
N LEU A 62 8.86 -5.08 -1.68
CA LEU A 62 7.71 -4.18 -1.75
C LEU A 62 8.15 -2.70 -1.72
N GLU A 63 9.12 -2.35 -0.88
CA GLU A 63 9.73 -1.01 -0.88
C GLU A 63 10.38 -0.68 -2.24
N ASN A 64 11.15 -1.60 -2.82
CA ASN A 64 11.76 -1.40 -4.14
C ASN A 64 10.70 -1.17 -5.22
N ILE A 65 9.60 -1.92 -5.17
CA ILE A 65 8.45 -1.76 -6.07
C ILE A 65 7.84 -0.37 -5.87
N LEU A 66 7.49 0.00 -4.63
CA LEU A 66 6.93 1.32 -4.29
C LEU A 66 7.82 2.46 -4.78
N LYS A 67 9.13 2.38 -4.51
CA LYS A 67 10.14 3.33 -4.99
C LYS A 67 10.20 3.41 -6.51
N ALA A 68 10.04 2.30 -7.23
CA ALA A 68 9.96 2.32 -8.68
C ALA A 68 8.69 3.04 -9.15
N GLY A 69 7.58 2.89 -8.42
CA GLY A 69 6.30 3.55 -8.69
C GLY A 69 6.33 5.07 -8.57
N GLU A 70 7.25 5.62 -7.77
CA GLU A 70 7.47 7.08 -7.66
C GLU A 70 7.90 7.74 -8.98
N LYS A 71 8.34 6.95 -9.97
CA LYS A 71 8.66 7.47 -11.31
C LYS A 71 7.41 7.77 -12.14
N PHE A 72 6.24 7.24 -11.77
CA PHE A 72 5.00 7.61 -12.44
C PHE A 72 4.56 9.01 -12.02
N GLN A 73 4.05 9.79 -12.97
CA GLN A 73 3.48 11.11 -12.70
C GLN A 73 2.08 11.01 -12.09
N THR A 74 1.44 9.84 -12.18
CA THR A 74 0.10 9.57 -11.64
C THR A 74 0.15 9.45 -10.11
N ARG A 75 -0.80 10.11 -9.44
CA ARG A 75 -1.03 9.98 -7.99
C ARG A 75 -2.46 9.50 -7.72
N PRO A 76 -2.68 8.61 -6.73
CA PRO A 76 -1.65 7.97 -5.89
C PRO A 76 -0.78 7.00 -6.71
N ASN A 77 0.35 6.58 -6.13
CA ASN A 77 1.31 5.68 -6.78
C ASN A 77 0.58 4.37 -7.17
N PRO A 78 0.57 3.96 -8.45
CA PRO A 78 -0.23 2.81 -8.90
C PRO A 78 0.18 1.49 -8.23
N TYR A 79 1.44 1.38 -7.78
CA TYR A 79 1.89 0.22 -7.02
C TYR A 79 1.46 0.25 -5.56
N ALA A 80 1.30 1.43 -4.96
CA ALA A 80 0.70 1.56 -3.64
C ALA A 80 -0.76 1.08 -3.67
N ILE A 81 -1.53 1.51 -4.69
CA ILE A 81 -2.90 1.02 -4.93
C ILE A 81 -2.91 -0.51 -5.04
N THR A 82 -2.02 -1.09 -5.83
CA THR A 82 -1.94 -2.55 -6.02
C THR A 82 -1.67 -3.28 -4.70
N ILE A 83 -0.81 -2.73 -3.84
CA ILE A 83 -0.50 -3.29 -2.51
C ILE A 83 -1.73 -3.18 -1.60
N GLU A 84 -2.43 -2.06 -1.61
CA GLU A 84 -3.64 -1.86 -0.81
C GLU A 84 -4.78 -2.80 -1.24
N GLU A 85 -5.06 -2.90 -2.54
CA GLU A 85 -6.14 -3.73 -3.10
C GLU A 85 -5.99 -5.23 -2.78
N CYS A 86 -4.76 -5.70 -2.53
CA CYS A 86 -4.50 -7.08 -2.14
C CYS A 86 -4.38 -7.29 -0.61
N GLY A 87 -4.74 -6.28 0.20
CA GLY A 87 -4.64 -6.31 1.67
C GLY A 87 -3.19 -6.30 2.16
N GLY A 88 -2.26 -5.81 1.34
CA GLY A 88 -0.85 -5.71 1.69
C GLY A 88 -0.58 -4.62 2.72
N LEU A 89 -1.31 -3.50 2.66
CA LEU A 89 -1.15 -2.40 3.61
C LEU A 89 -1.47 -2.84 5.05
N ASP A 90 -2.61 -3.49 5.28
CA ASP A 90 -3.00 -4.04 6.58
C ASP A 90 -1.91 -4.98 7.16
N LYS A 91 -1.29 -5.79 6.30
CA LYS A 91 -0.21 -6.70 6.70
C LYS A 91 1.07 -5.94 7.07
N ILE A 92 1.39 -4.85 6.39
CA ILE A 92 2.54 -4.00 6.73
C ILE A 92 2.27 -3.26 8.05
N GLU A 93 1.05 -2.77 8.28
CA GLU A 93 0.64 -2.14 9.54
C GLU A 93 0.76 -3.10 10.72
N TYR A 94 0.30 -4.35 10.55
CA TYR A 94 0.45 -5.38 11.58
C TYR A 94 1.92 -5.60 12.01
N LEU A 95 2.87 -5.46 11.07
CA LEU A 95 4.30 -5.60 11.35
C LEU A 95 4.89 -4.45 12.20
N GLN A 96 4.15 -3.36 12.43
CA GLN A 96 4.54 -2.33 13.40
C GLN A 96 4.43 -2.80 14.86
N ALA A 97 3.89 -4.00 15.12
CA ALA A 97 3.92 -4.64 16.44
C ALA A 97 4.94 -5.79 16.53
N HIS A 98 5.77 -6.00 15.49
CA HIS A 98 6.68 -7.14 15.42
C HIS A 98 7.84 -7.03 16.42
N GLU A 99 8.22 -8.14 17.07
CA GLU A 99 9.29 -8.17 18.09
C GLU A 99 10.68 -7.83 17.51
N ASN A 100 10.91 -8.21 16.25
CA ASN A 100 12.10 -7.82 15.51
C ASN A 100 12.06 -6.33 15.16
N ARG A 101 12.97 -5.57 15.75
CA ARG A 101 13.06 -4.11 15.58
C ARG A 101 13.32 -3.67 14.15
N ASP A 102 14.05 -4.45 13.36
CA ASP A 102 14.34 -4.10 11.96
C ASP A 102 13.06 -4.19 11.11
N ILE A 103 12.23 -5.20 11.35
CA ILE A 103 10.92 -5.35 10.70
C ILE A 103 9.98 -4.20 11.12
N TYR A 104 9.94 -3.87 12.41
CA TYR A 104 9.19 -2.72 12.91
C TYR A 104 9.63 -1.42 12.22
N HIS A 105 10.92 -1.11 12.23
CA HIS A 105 11.43 0.14 11.65
C HIS A 105 11.19 0.20 10.14
N LYS A 106 11.32 -0.92 9.43
CA LYS A 106 11.10 -1.01 7.98
C LYS A 106 9.62 -0.83 7.62
N SER A 107 8.71 -1.49 8.33
CA SER A 107 7.27 -1.34 8.11
C SER A 107 6.80 0.08 8.41
N PHE A 108 7.27 0.67 9.51
CA PHE A 108 7.01 2.07 9.84
C PHE A 108 7.46 3.02 8.72
N TYR A 109 8.71 2.86 8.25
CA TYR A 109 9.24 3.66 7.16
C TYR A 109 8.41 3.53 5.88
N ILE A 110 8.04 2.31 5.49
CA ILE A 110 7.24 2.09 4.26
C ILE A 110 5.89 2.80 4.37
N ILE A 111 5.21 2.68 5.51
CA ILE A 111 3.93 3.35 5.72
C ILE A 111 4.10 4.87 5.64
N GLU A 112 5.03 5.45 6.41
CA GLU A 112 5.25 6.88 6.43
C GLU A 112 5.59 7.45 5.05
N GLN A 113 6.45 6.78 4.29
CA GLN A 113 6.93 7.30 3.01
C GLN A 113 5.94 7.13 1.85
N TYR A 114 5.17 6.05 1.84
CA TYR A 114 4.38 5.67 0.66
C TYR A 114 2.86 5.71 0.88
N PHE A 115 2.40 5.70 2.14
CA PHE A 115 0.97 5.65 2.49
C PHE A 115 0.54 6.75 3.48
N GLY A 116 1.47 7.34 4.25
CA GLY A 116 1.18 8.30 5.32
C GLY A 116 0.70 9.69 4.86
N ASN A 117 0.69 9.96 3.56
CA ASN A 117 0.32 11.27 3.01
C ASN A 117 -1.13 11.34 2.49
N GLU A 118 -1.96 10.32 2.71
CA GLU A 118 -3.34 10.33 2.19
C GLU A 118 -4.35 11.09 3.08
N GLU A 119 -3.92 11.62 4.24
CA GLU A 119 -4.78 12.41 5.13
C GLU A 119 -4.15 13.75 5.58
N GLU A 120 -3.84 14.63 4.63
CA GLU A 120 -4.38 15.99 4.79
C GLU A 120 -5.58 16.09 3.86
N ASP A 121 -6.65 15.36 4.23
CA ASP A 121 -7.97 15.44 3.61
C ASP A 121 -8.49 16.87 3.77
N SER A 122 -8.05 17.73 2.86
CA SER A 122 -8.39 19.14 2.76
C SER A 122 -9.86 19.35 2.38
N ARG A 123 -10.71 18.31 2.45
CA ARG A 123 -12.13 18.34 2.09
C ARG A 123 -13.09 18.28 3.27
N VAL A 124 -12.61 18.22 4.52
CA VAL A 124 -13.49 18.28 5.72
C VAL A 124 -13.06 19.35 6.73
N ALA A 125 -12.55 20.48 6.26
CA ALA A 125 -12.56 21.71 7.06
C ALA A 125 -13.70 22.61 6.54
N PRO A 126 -14.76 22.88 7.31
CA PRO A 126 -15.64 23.99 6.96
C PRO A 126 -14.78 25.24 6.96
N VAL A 127 -14.76 25.95 5.84
CA VAL A 127 -14.06 27.23 5.74
C VAL A 127 -14.72 28.16 6.75
N ALA A 128 -14.01 28.47 7.85
CA ALA A 128 -14.40 29.52 8.77
C ALA A 128 -14.16 30.87 8.08
N GLY A 129 -14.96 31.15 7.05
CA GLY A 129 -15.08 32.43 6.41
C GLY A 129 -15.93 33.33 7.30
N THR A 130 -15.36 34.43 7.74
CA THR A 130 -15.99 35.47 8.54
C THR A 130 -17.11 36.16 7.76
N GLN A 131 -18.28 35.55 7.60
CA GLN A 131 -19.54 36.22 7.27
C GLN A 131 -20.71 35.23 7.27
N GLN A 132 -21.69 35.50 8.15
CA GLN A 132 -23.11 35.13 8.12
C GLN A 132 -23.50 33.83 7.39
N PHE A 133 -24.05 32.88 8.17
CA PHE A 133 -24.94 31.85 7.64
C PHE A 133 -26.17 32.51 7.01
N GLU A 134 -26.18 32.65 5.70
CA GLU A 134 -27.37 33.01 4.94
C GLU A 134 -28.10 31.70 4.59
N PHE A 135 -29.19 31.44 5.30
CA PHE A 135 -30.13 30.40 4.91
C PHE A 135 -30.96 30.94 3.74
N ASP A 136 -30.74 30.39 2.55
CA ASP A 136 -31.52 30.68 1.37
C ASP A 136 -32.94 30.06 1.52
N PRO A 137 -34.00 30.87 1.66
CA PRO A 137 -35.36 30.36 1.91
C PRO A 137 -36.04 29.80 0.65
N ASP A 138 -35.42 29.91 -0.54
CA ASP A 138 -36.06 29.53 -1.81
C ASP A 138 -35.94 28.04 -2.18
N ASN A 139 -35.25 27.21 -1.37
CA ASN A 139 -35.08 25.79 -1.68
C ASN A 139 -35.56 24.84 -0.56
N MET A 140 -36.75 25.11 -0.03
CA MET A 140 -37.43 24.21 0.91
C MET A 140 -38.27 23.17 0.13
N PRO A 141 -37.97 21.85 0.22
CA PRO A 141 -38.87 20.84 -0.32
C PRO A 141 -40.14 20.82 0.53
N SER A 142 -41.24 21.25 -0.08
CA SER A 142 -42.60 21.27 0.47
C SER A 142 -43.13 19.85 0.67
N THR A 143 -42.62 19.17 1.68
CA THR A 143 -43.13 17.86 2.11
C THR A 143 -43.86 18.06 3.43
N GLY A 144 -45.16 18.35 3.32
CA GLY A 144 -46.06 18.50 4.45
C GLY A 144 -46.24 17.17 5.18
N PHE A 145 -45.98 17.18 6.49
CA PHE A 145 -46.42 16.12 7.39
C PHE A 145 -47.80 16.47 7.93
N ASN A 146 -48.79 15.63 7.62
CA ASN A 146 -50.11 15.66 8.25
C ASN A 146 -50.08 14.76 9.49
N PHE A 147 -50.64 15.26 10.60
CA PHE A 147 -50.92 14.50 11.82
C PHE A 147 -52.09 13.53 11.62
#